data_AF-A0A967W8L7-F1
#
_entry.id   AF-A0A967W8L7-F1
#
_cell.length_a   1.000
_cell.length_b   1.000
_cell.length_c   1.000
_cell.angle_alpha   90.00
_cell.angle_beta   90.00
_cell.angle_gamma   90.00
#
_symmetry.space_group_name_H-M   'P 1'
#
loop_
_entity.id
_entity.type
_entity.pdbx_description
1 polymer ?
#
loop_
_entity_poly.entity_id
_entity_poly.type
_entity_poly.pdbx_seq_one_letter_code
_entity_poly.pdbx_strand_id
1 'polypeptide(L)' 'QDSDPLDPFLCGDADLDTCEDCTSGVSDLFNDGPDQDGDGLCDPADLDVDGDGVDDADDSHPLD' A
#
# COMPACT_ATOMS: atom_id res chain seq x y z
N GLN A 1 -10.88 -10.36 4.75
CA GLN A 1 -11.77 -10.68 5.89
C GLN A 1 -11.15 -9.96 7.06
N ASP A 2 -11.87 -8.99 7.62
CA ASP A 2 -11.44 -8.22 8.78
C ASP A 2 -11.02 -9.14 9.94
N SER A 3 -9.78 -8.94 10.40
CA SER A 3 -9.17 -9.76 11.43
C SER A 3 -9.47 -9.27 12.86
N ASP A 4 -9.89 -8.01 13.02
CA ASP A 4 -10.33 -7.42 14.29
C ASP A 4 -11.51 -6.45 14.08
N PRO A 5 -12.75 -6.97 13.95
CA PRO A 5 -13.93 -6.18 13.61
C PRO A 5 -14.39 -5.15 14.67
N LEU A 6 -13.62 -4.95 15.74
CA LEU A 6 -13.83 -3.91 16.74
C LEU A 6 -12.77 -2.82 16.69
N ASP A 7 -11.67 -3.02 15.96
CA ASP A 7 -10.67 -1.99 15.68
C ASP A 7 -10.99 -1.33 14.34
N PRO A 8 -11.46 -0.07 14.33
CA PRO A 8 -11.79 0.62 13.06
C PRO A 8 -10.57 0.91 12.18
N PHE A 9 -9.35 0.58 12.63
CA PHE A 9 -8.10 0.70 11.89
C PHE A 9 -7.50 -0.66 11.49
N LEU A 10 -8.17 -1.79 11.76
CA LEU A 10 -7.74 -3.12 11.33
C LEU A 10 -8.92 -3.80 10.63
N CYS A 11 -8.78 -4.08 9.34
CA CYS A 11 -9.83 -4.60 8.47
C CYS A 11 -9.33 -5.61 7.43
N GLY A 12 -8.04 -5.94 7.50
CA GLY A 12 -7.34 -6.83 6.59
C GLY A 12 -6.89 -6.14 5.32
N ASP A 13 -6.40 -6.98 4.41
CA ASP A 13 -5.84 -6.65 3.11
C ASP A 13 -6.63 -7.49 2.07
N ALA A 14 -7.65 -6.90 1.46
CA ALA A 14 -8.62 -7.66 0.65
C ALA A 14 -8.24 -7.76 -0.83
N ASP A 15 -7.46 -6.83 -1.34
CA ASP A 15 -6.94 -6.79 -2.71
C ASP A 15 -5.48 -7.25 -2.81
N LEU A 16 -4.81 -7.49 -1.68
CA LEU A 16 -3.48 -8.10 -1.58
C LEU A 16 -2.35 -7.15 -2.02
N ASP A 17 -2.54 -5.85 -1.80
CA ASP A 17 -1.56 -4.80 -2.04
C ASP A 17 -0.62 -4.56 -0.83
N THR A 18 -0.87 -5.29 0.28
CA THR A 18 -0.19 -5.26 1.59
C THR A 18 -0.52 -4.08 2.51
N CYS A 19 -1.39 -3.17 2.07
CA CYS A 19 -2.00 -2.18 2.92
C CYS A 19 -3.21 -2.74 3.66
N GLU A 20 -3.57 -2.08 4.75
CA GLU A 20 -4.80 -2.41 5.48
C GLU A 20 -5.91 -1.53 4.94
N ASP A 21 -6.99 -2.13 4.40
CA ASP A 21 -8.09 -1.49 3.66
C ASP A 21 -8.71 -0.26 4.36
N CYS A 22 -8.41 0.02 5.63
CA CYS A 22 -9.05 1.00 6.50
C CYS A 22 -8.07 1.82 7.32
N THR A 23 -6.84 2.01 6.85
CA THR A 23 -5.92 3.01 7.43
C THR A 23 -6.55 4.40 7.53
N SER A 24 -7.50 4.75 6.65
CA SER A 24 -8.27 6.00 6.71
C SER A 24 -9.45 5.99 7.70
N GLY A 25 -9.70 4.87 8.40
CA GLY A 25 -10.81 4.65 9.31
C GLY A 25 -12.12 4.20 8.62
N VAL A 26 -12.08 4.00 7.30
CA VAL A 26 -13.16 3.43 6.48
C VAL A 26 -12.54 2.44 5.49
N SER A 27 -13.24 1.33 5.21
CA SER A 27 -12.78 0.36 4.20
C SER A 27 -12.77 0.98 2.79
N ASP A 28 -11.61 1.08 2.15
CA ASP A 28 -11.35 1.62 0.82
C ASP A 28 -10.10 0.97 0.20
N LEU A 29 -10.32 0.05 -0.74
CA LEU A 29 -9.31 -0.75 -1.48
C LEU A 29 -8.40 0.06 -2.43
N PHE A 30 -8.53 1.39 -2.43
CA PHE A 30 -7.75 2.26 -3.33
C PHE A 30 -7.18 3.45 -2.58
N ASN A 31 -7.42 3.54 -1.27
CA ASN A 31 -7.03 4.65 -0.43
C ASN A 31 -6.88 4.15 1.02
N ASP A 32 -6.11 3.07 1.11
CA ASP A 32 -5.72 2.28 2.26
C ASP A 32 -4.21 2.33 2.52
N GLY A 33 -3.47 3.07 1.70
CA GLY A 33 -2.14 3.53 2.03
C GLY A 33 -1.49 4.34 0.92
N PRO A 34 -0.18 4.62 1.08
CA PRO A 34 0.65 5.22 0.04
C PRO A 34 0.85 4.25 -1.12
N ASP A 35 0.62 4.74 -2.34
CA ASP A 35 0.89 4.11 -3.64
C ASP A 35 1.37 5.25 -4.55
N GLN A 36 2.69 5.43 -4.64
CA GLN A 36 3.30 6.61 -5.26
C GLN A 36 3.28 6.55 -6.79
N ASP A 37 3.45 5.39 -7.41
CA ASP A 37 3.47 5.22 -8.86
C ASP A 37 2.09 4.84 -9.46
N GLY A 38 1.15 4.38 -8.61
CA GLY A 38 -0.21 4.02 -8.99
C GLY A 38 -0.34 2.65 -9.63
N ASP A 39 0.60 1.72 -9.40
CA ASP A 39 0.57 0.36 -9.95
C ASP A 39 -0.38 -0.58 -9.19
N GLY A 40 -0.86 -0.14 -8.02
CA GLY A 40 -1.77 -0.86 -7.14
C GLY A 40 -1.09 -1.76 -6.10
N LEU A 41 0.22 -1.62 -5.91
CA LEU A 41 0.94 -2.06 -4.71
C LEU A 41 1.16 -0.86 -3.81
N CYS A 42 1.02 -1.07 -2.51
CA CYS A 42 1.41 -0.03 -1.57
C CYS A 42 2.94 0.12 -1.47
N ASP A 43 3.42 1.35 -1.26
CA ASP A 43 4.85 1.70 -1.15
C ASP A 43 5.68 0.73 -0.27
N PRO A 44 5.18 0.18 0.87
CA PRO A 44 5.97 -0.74 1.69
C PRO A 44 6.22 -2.13 1.08
N ALA A 45 5.48 -2.52 0.05
CA ALA A 45 5.64 -3.80 -0.65
C ALA A 45 5.98 -3.65 -2.13
N ASP A 46 5.90 -2.43 -2.66
CA ASP A 46 6.47 -2.09 -3.95
C ASP A 46 8.01 -2.16 -3.89
N LEU A 47 8.61 -2.63 -4.97
CA LEU A 47 10.06 -2.71 -5.15
C LEU A 47 10.60 -1.57 -6.03
N ASP A 48 9.72 -0.77 -6.64
CA ASP A 48 10.01 0.35 -7.54
C ASP A 48 9.02 1.49 -7.25
N VAL A 49 9.14 2.13 -6.07
CA VAL A 49 8.09 2.98 -5.48
C VAL A 49 7.71 4.19 -6.35
N ASP A 50 8.61 4.67 -7.23
CA ASP A 50 8.33 5.76 -8.15
C ASP A 50 8.03 5.31 -9.60
N GLY A 51 8.13 4.01 -9.88
CA GLY A 51 7.82 3.41 -11.16
C GLY A 51 8.74 3.88 -12.29
N ASP A 52 9.98 4.28 -11.97
CA ASP A 52 10.96 4.73 -12.97
C ASP A 52 11.63 3.55 -13.72
N GLY A 53 11.42 2.33 -13.23
CA GLY A 53 11.93 1.09 -13.79
C GLY A 53 13.26 0.64 -13.19
N VAL A 54 13.68 1.22 -12.06
CA VAL A 54 14.85 0.83 -11.29
C VAL A 54 14.41 0.45 -9.87
N ASP A 55 14.58 -0.82 -9.50
CA ASP A 55 14.27 -1.28 -8.15
C ASP A 55 14.89 -0.37 -7.07
N ASP A 56 14.14 -0.04 -6.01
CA ASP A 56 14.53 0.80 -4.87
C ASP A 56 15.91 0.47 -4.28
N ALA A 57 16.27 -0.82 -4.34
CA ALA A 57 17.54 -1.33 -3.82
C ALA A 57 18.76 -0.92 -4.67
N ASP A 58 18.53 -0.69 -5.97
CA ASP A 58 19.52 -0.30 -6.96
C ASP A 58 19.36 1.16 -7.40
N ASP A 59 18.29 1.84 -6.98
CA ASP A 59 18.05 3.24 -7.31
C ASP A 59 18.69 4.24 -6.31
N SER A 60 19.18 5.34 -6.88
CA SER A 60 19.80 6.45 -6.18
C SER A 60 18.79 7.49 -5.67
N HIS A 61 17.56 7.48 -6.18
CA HIS A 61 16.49 8.38 -5.78
C HIS A 61 15.14 7.64 -5.68
N PRO A 62 14.98 6.67 -4.74
CA PRO A 62 13.89 5.68 -4.78
C PRO A 62 12.44 6.19 -4.62
N LEU A 63 12.19 7.49 -4.78
CA LEU A 63 10.93 8.17 -4.50
C LEU A 63 10.72 9.39 -5.43
N ASP A 64 11.41 9.52 -6.58
CA ASP A 64 11.55 10.80 -7.33
C ASP A 64 10.56 11.10 -8.46
#